data_AF-A0A950P046-F1
#
_entry.id   AF-A0A950P046-F1
#
_cell.length_a   1.000
_cell.length_b   1.000
_cell.length_c   1.000
_cell.angle_alpha   90.00
_cell.angle_beta   90.00
_cell.angle_gamma   90.00
#
_symmetry.space_group_name_H-M   'P 1'
#
loop_
_entity.id
_entity.type
_entity.pdbx_description
1 polymer ?
#
loop_
_entity_poly.entity_id
_entity_poly.type
_entity_poly.pdbx_seq_one_letter_code
_entity_poly.pdbx_strand_id
1 'polypeptide(L)'
;MPNDNLAAVGALLALAAALRARPLEGLRVLLVSTGSEESFSEGMQAFGRRHFDELDPAQTEFLCLECLGGPVLIVLEGEGMLRMRDYPEAMRDALEDAAVAAGVKIRRGIRTVAASDAIIALRAGYQVVTLA
;
A
#
# COMPACT_ATOMS: atom_id res chain seq x y z
N MET A 1 -14.71 -2.49 14.27
CA MET A 1 -15.04 -3.16 12.99
C MET A 1 -14.02 -2.68 11.97
N PRO A 2 -13.35 -3.58 11.23
CA PRO A 2 -12.63 -3.14 10.04
C PRO A 2 -13.65 -2.54 9.07
N ASN A 3 -13.39 -1.34 8.56
CA ASN A 3 -14.21 -0.70 7.53
C ASN A 3 -13.38 -0.63 6.24
N ASP A 4 -13.65 -1.57 5.35
CA ASP A 4 -13.12 -1.56 4.00
C ASP A 4 -13.70 -0.35 3.23
N ASN A 5 -12.91 0.65 2.78
CA ASN A 5 -11.52 0.95 3.14
C ASN A 5 -11.39 2.32 3.85
N LEU A 6 -12.43 2.74 4.57
CA LEU A 6 -12.51 4.06 5.22
C LEU A 6 -11.45 4.25 6.33
N ALA A 7 -10.99 3.19 7.00
CA ALA A 7 -9.89 3.28 7.97
C ALA A 7 -8.57 3.66 7.29
N ALA A 8 -8.28 3.12 6.10
CA ALA A 8 -7.11 3.51 5.33
C ALA A 8 -7.20 4.97 4.89
N VAL A 9 -8.37 5.45 4.47
CA VAL A 9 -8.58 6.88 4.19
C VAL A 9 -8.30 7.73 5.43
N GLY A 10 -8.78 7.32 6.61
CA GLY A 10 -8.46 7.98 7.87
C GLY A 10 -6.96 8.00 8.18
N ALA A 11 -6.26 6.89 7.94
CA ALA A 11 -4.81 6.79 8.09
C ALA A 11 -4.06 7.70 7.11
N LEU A 12 -4.50 7.80 5.85
CA LEU A 12 -3.94 8.74 4.86
C LEU A 12 -4.09 10.20 5.31
N LEU A 13 -5.25 10.58 5.85
CA LEU A 13 -5.45 11.93 6.38
C LEU A 13 -4.56 12.23 7.59
N ALA A 14 -4.36 11.24 8.48
CA ALA A 14 -3.44 11.36 9.61
C ALA A 14 -1.99 11.50 9.14
N LEU A 15 -1.57 10.70 8.15
CA LEU A 15 -0.26 10.81 7.49
C LEU A 15 -0.07 12.19 6.85
N ALA A 16 -1.07 12.72 6.15
CA ALA A 16 -1.03 14.06 5.56
C ALA A 16 -0.77 15.13 6.63
N ALA A 17 -1.48 15.06 7.76
CA ALA A 17 -1.29 15.98 8.87
C ALA A 17 0.11 15.86 9.49
N ALA A 18 0.60 14.63 9.67
CA ALA A 18 1.92 14.35 10.24
C ALA A 18 3.06 14.84 9.32
N LEU A 19 2.98 14.58 8.03
CA LEU A 19 3.97 15.01 7.03
C LEU A 19 3.98 16.52 6.85
N ARG A 20 2.82 17.19 6.98
CA ARG A 20 2.76 18.65 7.01
C ARG A 20 3.47 19.22 8.24
N ALA A 21 3.34 18.57 9.39
CA ALA A 21 4.00 19.01 10.62
C ALA A 21 5.50 18.70 10.65
N ARG A 22 5.90 17.59 10.03
CA ARG A 22 7.28 17.13 9.94
C ARG A 22 7.57 16.64 8.50
N PRO A 23 7.92 17.56 7.59
CA PRO A 23 8.26 17.19 6.22
C PRO A 23 9.50 16.29 6.16
N LEU A 24 9.55 15.44 5.14
CA LEU A 24 10.69 14.58 4.86
C LEU A 24 11.53 15.22 3.75
N GLU A 25 12.75 15.62 4.06
CA GLU A 25 13.66 16.20 3.07
C GLU A 25 14.08 15.15 2.04
N GLY A 26 14.08 15.54 0.76
CA GLY A 26 14.47 14.65 -0.35
C GLY A 26 13.44 13.60 -0.75
N LEU A 27 12.27 13.54 -0.10
CA LEU A 27 11.20 12.59 -0.44
C LEU A 27 9.92 13.30 -0.87
N ARG A 28 9.41 12.95 -2.06
CA ARG A 28 8.06 13.35 -2.49
C ARG A 28 7.07 12.25 -2.09
N VAL A 29 6.11 12.60 -1.22
CA VAL A 29 5.02 11.69 -0.83
C VAL A 29 3.74 12.06 -1.58
N LEU A 30 3.15 11.10 -2.27
CA LEU A 30 1.83 11.21 -2.88
C LEU A 30 0.84 10.40 -2.03
N LEU A 31 -0.19 11.07 -1.51
CA LEU A 31 -1.28 10.41 -0.79
C LEU A 31 -2.46 10.28 -1.75
N VAL A 32 -2.76 9.04 -2.15
CA VAL A 32 -3.72 8.75 -3.20
C VAL A 32 -4.88 7.96 -2.62
N SER A 33 -6.09 8.49 -2.79
CA SER A 33 -7.35 7.75 -2.58
C SER A 33 -7.97 7.55 -3.96
N THR A 34 -7.74 6.39 -4.54
CA THR A 34 -8.07 6.01 -5.93
C THR A 34 -9.58 5.86 -6.14
N GLY A 35 -10.31 5.37 -5.14
CA GLY A 35 -11.73 4.99 -5.25
C GLY A 35 -11.94 3.79 -6.19
N SER A 36 -13.13 3.19 -6.16
CA SER A 36 -13.48 2.09 -7.07
C SER A 36 -12.54 0.87 -7.00
N GLU A 37 -11.94 0.61 -5.84
CA GLU A 37 -11.11 -0.58 -5.58
C GLU A 37 -11.96 -1.84 -5.81
N GLU A 38 -13.13 -1.91 -5.16
CA GLU A 38 -14.08 -3.03 -5.26
C GLU A 38 -14.63 -3.25 -6.67
N SER A 39 -14.42 -2.32 -7.60
CA SER A 39 -14.74 -2.44 -9.02
C SER A 39 -13.48 -2.72 -9.84
N PHE A 40 -12.74 -3.78 -9.46
CA PHE A 40 -11.52 -4.22 -10.14
C PHE A 40 -10.39 -3.18 -10.16
N SER A 41 -10.23 -2.42 -9.09
CA SER A 41 -9.18 -1.41 -8.93
C SER A 41 -9.22 -0.34 -10.03
N GLU A 42 -10.40 0.00 -10.55
CA GLU A 42 -10.58 0.93 -11.66
C GLU A 42 -9.99 2.32 -11.38
N GLY A 43 -10.05 2.77 -10.12
CA GLY A 43 -9.43 4.02 -9.69
C GLY A 43 -7.91 3.99 -9.80
N MET A 44 -7.27 2.92 -9.35
CA MET A 44 -5.82 2.77 -9.48
C MET A 44 -5.39 2.58 -10.93
N GLN A 45 -6.20 1.90 -11.74
CA GLN A 45 -5.96 1.84 -13.18
C GLN A 45 -6.05 3.24 -13.83
N ALA A 46 -7.03 4.06 -13.44
CA ALA A 46 -7.17 5.43 -13.93
C ALA A 46 -6.00 6.32 -13.48
N PHE A 47 -5.57 6.18 -12.22
CA PHE A 47 -4.36 6.82 -11.71
C PHE A 47 -3.13 6.41 -12.53
N GLY A 48 -2.95 5.11 -12.76
CA GLY A 48 -1.83 4.58 -13.54
C GLY A 48 -1.79 5.12 -14.96
N ARG A 49 -2.92 5.12 -15.67
CA ARG A 49 -3.04 5.71 -17.02
C ARG A 49 -2.67 7.19 -17.08
N ARG A 50 -2.83 7.93 -15.98
CA ARG A 50 -2.59 9.38 -15.94
C ARG A 50 -1.19 9.72 -15.46
N HIS A 51 -0.59 8.90 -14.61
CA HIS A 51 0.59 9.30 -13.84
C HIS A 51 1.77 8.32 -13.89
N PHE A 52 1.59 7.05 -14.28
CA PHE A 52 2.72 6.11 -14.26
C PHE A 52 3.84 6.48 -15.23
N ASP A 53 3.54 7.17 -16.34
CA ASP A 53 4.57 7.65 -17.27
C ASP A 53 5.41 8.80 -16.68
N GLU A 54 4.94 9.44 -15.60
CA GLU A 54 5.60 10.55 -14.91
C GLU A 54 6.36 10.10 -13.64
N LEU A 55 6.27 8.81 -13.30
CA LEU A 55 6.85 8.22 -12.09
C LEU A 55 7.90 7.20 -12.50
N ASP A 56 9.15 7.39 -12.08
CA ASP A 56 10.22 6.43 -12.33
C ASP A 56 10.05 5.20 -11.41
N PRO A 57 9.84 3.98 -11.95
CA PRO A 57 9.69 2.77 -11.13
C PRO A 57 10.93 2.40 -10.32
N ALA A 58 12.12 2.88 -10.71
CA ALA A 58 13.36 2.65 -9.95
C ALA A 58 13.51 3.60 -8.74
N GLN A 59 12.68 4.65 -8.66
CA GLN A 59 12.74 5.68 -7.62
C GLN A 59 11.38 5.90 -6.93
N THR A 60 10.37 5.09 -7.24
CA THR A 60 9.00 5.21 -6.72
C THR A 60 8.56 3.90 -6.11
N GLU A 61 8.11 3.97 -4.87
CA GLU A 61 7.60 2.82 -4.10
C GLU A 61 6.14 3.07 -3.74
N PHE A 62 5.35 1.99 -3.68
CA PHE A 62 3.94 2.06 -3.30
C PHE A 62 3.71 1.31 -1.98
N LEU A 63 3.07 1.98 -1.02
CA LEU A 63 2.52 1.37 0.19
C LEU A 63 1.00 1.39 0.08
N CYS A 64 0.40 0.23 -0.12
CA CYS A 64 -1.05 0.08 -0.14
C CYS A 64 -1.57 -0.15 1.28
N LEU A 65 -2.56 0.64 1.70
CA LEU A 65 -3.23 0.49 2.98
C LEU A 65 -4.61 -0.11 2.71
N GLU A 66 -4.88 -1.27 3.29
CA GLU A 66 -6.08 -2.06 2.98
C GLU A 66 -6.75 -2.53 4.25
N CYS A 67 -8.08 -2.42 4.37
CA CYS A 67 -8.86 -3.00 5.47
C CYS A 67 -8.34 -2.74 6.91
N LEU A 68 -7.66 -1.61 7.14
CA LEU A 68 -7.06 -1.29 8.44
C LEU A 68 -8.09 -1.24 9.58
N GLY A 69 -7.62 -1.40 10.82
CA GLY A 69 -8.45 -1.34 12.04
C GLY A 69 -8.80 -2.72 12.61
N GLY A 70 -8.23 -3.77 12.06
CA GLY A 70 -8.13 -5.08 12.72
C GLY A 70 -7.25 -5.03 13.99
N PRO A 71 -7.36 -6.04 14.87
CA PRO A 71 -6.57 -6.10 16.11
C PRO A 71 -5.08 -6.38 15.89
N VAL A 72 -4.71 -6.83 14.69
CA VAL A 72 -3.35 -7.18 14.30
C VAL A 72 -3.13 -6.68 12.88
N LEU A 73 -2.07 -5.92 12.67
CA LEU A 73 -1.65 -5.51 11.34
C LEU A 73 -0.93 -6.67 10.64
N ILE A 74 -1.09 -6.76 9.33
CA ILE A 74 -0.62 -7.82 8.47
C ILE A 74 0.16 -7.19 7.34
N VAL A 75 1.41 -7.62 7.18
CA VAL A 75 2.17 -7.34 5.97
C VAL A 75 1.95 -8.51 5.04
N LEU A 76 1.27 -8.27 3.93
CA LEU A 76 0.96 -9.32 2.97
C LEU A 76 2.23 -9.77 2.24
N GLU A 77 2.31 -11.05 1.95
CA GLU A 77 3.40 -11.65 1.18
C GLU A 77 3.20 -11.48 -0.33
N GLY A 78 1.94 -11.29 -0.75
CA GLY A 78 1.55 -11.19 -2.14
C GLY A 78 0.04 -11.31 -2.33
N GLU A 79 -0.41 -11.01 -3.54
CA GLU A 79 -1.82 -11.08 -3.89
C GLU A 79 -2.09 -11.56 -5.33
N GLY A 80 -3.32 -12.03 -5.54
CA GLY A 80 -3.87 -12.27 -6.87
C GLY A 80 -4.84 -13.44 -6.95
N MET A 81 -6.03 -13.18 -7.50
CA MET A 81 -7.11 -14.17 -7.64
C MET A 81 -6.77 -15.34 -8.56
N LEU A 82 -6.27 -15.06 -9.78
CA LEU A 82 -5.96 -16.09 -10.78
C LEU A 82 -4.48 -16.50 -10.78
N ARG A 83 -3.60 -15.56 -10.45
CA ARG A 83 -2.17 -15.78 -10.37
C ARG A 83 -1.62 -14.97 -9.21
N MET A 84 -1.20 -15.69 -8.18
CA MET A 84 -0.49 -15.14 -7.05
C MET A 84 0.79 -14.44 -7.53
N ARG A 85 1.02 -13.23 -7.03
CA ARG A 85 2.26 -12.48 -7.25
C ARG A 85 2.79 -12.08 -5.88
N ASP A 86 3.99 -12.54 -5.58
CA ASP A 86 4.67 -12.16 -4.35
C ASP A 86 5.13 -10.70 -4.44
N TYR A 87 5.00 -9.98 -3.34
CA TYR A 87 5.57 -8.65 -3.21
C TYR A 87 7.10 -8.73 -3.05
N PRO A 88 7.84 -7.71 -3.53
CA PRO A 88 9.27 -7.63 -3.31
C PRO A 88 9.64 -7.79 -1.83
N GLU A 89 10.62 -8.65 -1.56
CA GLU A 89 11.08 -8.97 -0.20
C GLU A 89 11.53 -7.72 0.56
N ALA A 90 12.31 -6.87 -0.10
CA ALA A 90 12.80 -5.63 0.47
C ALA A 90 11.68 -4.72 1.02
N MET A 91 10.55 -4.60 0.31
CA MET A 91 9.42 -3.79 0.75
C MET A 91 8.73 -4.38 1.98
N ARG A 92 8.59 -5.71 2.02
CA ARG A 92 7.98 -6.41 3.15
C ARG A 92 8.84 -6.26 4.40
N ASP A 93 10.14 -6.46 4.25
CA ASP A 93 11.10 -6.40 5.36
C ASP A 93 11.29 -4.98 5.88
N ALA A 94 11.31 -3.97 5.00
CA ALA A 94 11.31 -2.56 5.42
C ALA A 94 10.08 -2.21 6.28
N LEU A 95 8.92 -2.77 5.97
CA LEU A 95 7.70 -2.54 6.74
C LEU A 95 7.71 -3.27 8.09
N GLU A 96 8.33 -4.45 8.14
CA GLU A 96 8.58 -5.19 9.38
C GLU A 96 9.57 -4.48 10.30
N ASP A 97 10.68 -4.01 9.76
CA ASP A 97 11.65 -3.20 10.50
C ASP A 97 11.02 -1.91 11.04
N ALA A 98 10.19 -1.25 10.24
CA ALA A 98 9.42 -0.08 10.67
C ALA A 98 8.45 -0.41 11.81
N ALA A 99 7.77 -1.56 11.74
CA ALA A 99 6.88 -2.01 12.81
C ALA A 99 7.64 -2.31 14.11
N VAL A 100 8.79 -2.98 14.01
CA VAL A 100 9.68 -3.24 15.17
C VAL A 100 10.14 -1.93 15.79
N ALA A 101 10.63 -0.98 14.98
CA ALA A 101 11.07 0.33 15.46
C ALA A 101 9.93 1.13 16.14
N ALA A 102 8.69 0.96 15.66
CA ALA A 102 7.50 1.57 16.24
C ALA A 102 6.93 0.81 17.46
N GLY A 103 7.47 -0.37 17.80
CA GLY A 103 6.90 -1.23 18.84
C GLY A 103 5.52 -1.81 18.48
N VAL A 104 5.20 -1.88 17.19
CA VAL A 104 3.92 -2.36 16.66
C VAL A 104 4.06 -3.84 16.29
N LYS A 105 3.09 -4.65 16.72
CA LYS A 105 3.02 -6.05 16.32
C LYS A 105 2.39 -6.18 14.94
N ILE A 106 3.11 -6.83 14.04
CA ILE A 106 2.60 -7.22 12.72
C ILE A 106 2.63 -8.74 12.56
N ARG A 107 1.86 -9.25 11.59
CA ARG A 107 1.86 -10.65 11.17
C ARG A 107 2.32 -10.74 9.71
N ARG A 108 3.10 -11.78 9.42
CA ARG A 108 3.64 -12.14 8.09
C ARG A 108 3.11 -13.51 7.63
N GLY A 109 3.49 -13.91 6.42
CA GLY A 109 3.22 -15.25 5.87
C GLY A 109 1.83 -15.43 5.24
N ILE A 110 1.05 -14.35 5.12
CA ILE A 110 -0.31 -14.38 4.56
C ILE A 110 -0.28 -13.87 3.12
N ARG A 111 -0.93 -14.60 2.23
CA ARG A 111 -1.24 -14.19 0.86
C ARG A 111 -2.74 -14.06 0.70
N THR A 112 -3.19 -13.18 -0.18
CA THR A 112 -4.62 -12.97 -0.44
C THR A 112 -4.98 -13.26 -1.89
N VAL A 113 -6.18 -13.78 -2.10
CA VAL A 113 -6.79 -13.93 -3.43
C VAL A 113 -7.67 -12.73 -3.80
N ALA A 114 -8.06 -11.92 -2.80
CA ALA A 114 -8.62 -10.60 -3.06
C ALA A 114 -7.51 -9.71 -3.61
N ALA A 115 -7.74 -9.11 -4.77
CA ALA A 115 -6.80 -8.13 -5.30
C ALA A 115 -7.05 -6.80 -4.58
N SER A 116 -5.98 -6.07 -4.28
CA SER A 116 -6.01 -4.66 -3.91
C SER A 116 -5.45 -3.80 -5.04
N ASP A 117 -5.44 -2.48 -4.85
CA ASP A 117 -4.78 -1.53 -5.77
C ASP A 117 -3.28 -1.81 -5.98
N ALA A 118 -2.63 -2.50 -5.03
CA ALA A 118 -1.21 -2.85 -5.12
C ALA A 118 -0.89 -3.68 -6.38
N ILE A 119 -1.82 -4.53 -6.84
CA ILE A 119 -1.60 -5.42 -7.98
C ILE A 119 -1.39 -4.65 -9.28
N ILE A 120 -2.00 -3.46 -9.40
CA ILE A 120 -1.88 -2.61 -10.56
C ILE A 120 -0.48 -1.99 -10.60
N ALA A 121 0.01 -1.47 -9.47
CA ALA A 121 1.37 -0.96 -9.34
C ALA A 121 2.42 -2.08 -9.53
N LEU A 122 2.21 -3.25 -8.92
CA LEU A 122 3.10 -4.40 -9.06
C LEU A 122 3.26 -4.84 -10.52
N ARG A 123 2.15 -4.87 -11.27
CA ARG A 123 2.16 -5.22 -12.71
C ARG A 123 2.84 -4.17 -13.57
N ALA A 124 2.84 -2.91 -13.14
CA ALA A 124 3.57 -1.83 -13.80
C ALA A 124 5.06 -1.80 -13.45
N GLY A 125 5.54 -2.72 -12.60
CA GLY A 125 6.97 -2.89 -12.29
C GLY A 125 7.46 -2.09 -11.08
N TYR A 126 6.56 -1.47 -10.32
CA TYR A 126 6.92 -0.75 -9.10
C TYR A 126 7.22 -1.70 -7.94
N GLN A 127 8.08 -1.24 -7.03
CA GLN A 127 8.18 -1.82 -5.70
C GLN A 127 6.90 -1.52 -4.92
N VAL A 128 6.27 -2.53 -4.34
CA VAL A 128 5.00 -2.36 -3.62
C VAL A 128 4.82 -3.36 -2.49
N VAL A 129 4.11 -2.95 -1.45
CA VAL A 129 3.65 -3.82 -0.36
C VAL A 129 2.29 -3.36 0.14
N THR A 130 1.47 -4.29 0.64
CA THR A 130 0.20 -3.99 1.32
C THR A 130 0.31 -4.20 2.82
N LEU A 131 -0.17 -3.23 3.58
CA LEU A 131 -0.42 -3.29 5.01
C LEU A 131 -1.94 -3.41 5.26
N ALA A 132 -2.37 -4.43 5.99
CA ALA A 132 -3.78 -4.67 6.32
C ALA A 132 -4.07 -4.85 7.81
#